data_AF-A0A379HJZ8-F1
#
_entry.id   AF-A0A379HJZ8-F1
#
_cell.length_a   1.000
_cell.length_b   1.000
_cell.length_c   1.000
_cell.angle_alpha   90.00
_cell.angle_beta   90.00
_cell.angle_gamma   90.00
#
_symmetry.space_group_name_H-M   'P 1'
#
loop_
_entity.id
_entity.type
_entity.pdbx_description
1 polymer ?
#
loop_
_entity_poly.entity_id
_entity_poly.type
_entity_poly.pdbx_seq_one_letter_code
_entity_poly.pdbx_strand_id
1 'polypeptide(L)'
;MKTMQDDHLIFFHIMKTGGTSFYRFLENGYAESDQIPVEMVEIYRGIDDFSAQSPRRTRRLENEYLKLLAEVGKHRLISKLHASFNFVDDFLYFYPDTKIITILRDPVDRALSHIENLRRTPEVNFNKLDSDMRSLIEELRTAPLKRVQNLGADRFCRKIMSNYQARTLAGHVFHDLEDEVLLELALKSLERINFVGLTDRLEKFAGIVSFNLGFYNSYSQERLNVMPKESKIDPEERARIREILTEKNKVDAIVFEEAKKRFDRHVQDYHDALFQLRGGQKLRVLAPGEEAAFGMESALVGEGWLERETGLGGGCARWGGPGTSSVLYPAIALQGETSIDFNIVSVINDEIYASMQIFINDSYVPHETSIRDGFLVASVKTRSRQENTSGTRIEFRFSGVKSAFEAHGVPDHRRKTIALQSVQMRRIS
;
A
#
# COMPACT_ATOMS: atom_id res chain seq x y z
N MET A 1 -19.85 -2.91 -22.44
CA MET A 1 -19.48 -2.41 -21.10
C MET A 1 -18.08 -1.84 -21.25
N LYS A 2 -17.89 -0.54 -21.08
CA LYS A 2 -16.56 0.09 -21.17
C LYS A 2 -15.72 -0.49 -20.02
N THR A 3 -14.59 -1.13 -20.31
CA THR A 3 -13.75 -1.66 -19.23
C THR A 3 -12.98 -0.49 -18.62
N MET A 4 -12.62 -0.55 -17.33
CA MET A 4 -11.79 0.50 -16.71
C MET A 4 -10.47 0.75 -17.45
N GLN A 5 -10.02 -0.25 -18.23
CA GLN A 5 -8.83 -0.15 -19.06
C GLN A 5 -8.98 0.94 -20.13
N ASP A 6 -10.19 1.22 -20.63
CA ASP A 6 -10.49 2.20 -21.70
C ASP A 6 -10.36 3.67 -21.26
N ASP A 7 -10.18 3.93 -19.96
CA ASP A 7 -9.94 5.27 -19.43
C ASP A 7 -8.43 5.56 -19.32
N HIS A 8 -8.08 6.84 -19.26
CA HIS A 8 -6.73 7.27 -18.90
C HIS A 8 -6.41 6.90 -17.44
N LEU A 9 -5.16 6.51 -17.20
CA LEU A 9 -4.59 6.27 -15.88
C LEU A 9 -3.34 7.13 -15.70
N ILE A 10 -3.39 8.04 -14.73
CA ILE A 10 -2.23 8.78 -14.23
C ILE A 10 -1.66 8.05 -13.03
N PHE A 11 -0.41 7.62 -13.13
CA PHE A 11 0.39 7.31 -11.95
C PHE A 11 1.11 8.58 -11.46
N PHE A 12 0.51 9.23 -10.47
CA PHE A 12 1.04 10.43 -9.82
C PHE A 12 2.26 10.07 -8.98
N HIS A 13 3.43 10.05 -9.62
CA HIS A 13 4.67 9.53 -9.06
C HIS A 13 5.38 10.59 -8.21
N ILE A 14 5.23 10.46 -6.89
CA ILE A 14 6.02 11.24 -5.93
C ILE A 14 7.40 10.59 -5.75
N MET A 15 8.45 11.42 -5.76
CA MET A 15 9.82 10.90 -5.67
C MET A 15 10.05 10.07 -4.40
N LYS A 16 10.76 8.95 -4.58
CA LYS A 16 11.28 8.07 -3.52
C LYS A 16 10.21 7.29 -2.73
N THR A 17 9.05 7.07 -3.32
CA THR A 17 7.96 6.24 -2.77
C THR A 17 7.87 4.84 -3.40
N GLY A 18 8.91 4.39 -4.10
CA GLY A 18 8.92 3.10 -4.79
C GLY A 18 8.30 3.12 -6.19
N GLY A 19 8.02 4.30 -6.73
CA GLY A 19 7.33 4.41 -8.02
C GLY A 19 8.10 3.85 -9.22
N THR A 20 9.44 3.75 -9.18
CA THR A 20 10.19 3.10 -10.28
C THR A 20 9.82 1.63 -10.46
N SER A 21 9.73 0.87 -9.37
CA SER A 21 9.30 -0.52 -9.43
C SER A 21 7.83 -0.61 -9.84
N PHE A 22 7.01 0.30 -9.33
CA PHE A 22 5.57 0.26 -9.56
C PHE A 22 5.15 0.65 -10.98
N TYR A 23 5.73 1.71 -11.57
CA TYR A 23 5.36 2.06 -12.94
C TYR A 23 5.78 0.98 -13.95
N ARG A 24 6.90 0.28 -13.72
CA ARG A 24 7.31 -0.85 -14.58
C ARG A 24 6.28 -1.99 -14.53
N PHE A 25 5.73 -2.24 -13.35
CA PHE A 25 4.60 -3.17 -13.20
C PHE A 25 3.36 -2.69 -13.97
N LEU A 26 3.02 -1.40 -13.90
CA LEU A 26 1.91 -0.85 -14.67
C LEU A 26 2.15 -0.99 -16.18
N GLU A 27 3.35 -0.69 -16.67
CA GLU A 27 3.70 -0.78 -18.09
C GLU A 27 3.52 -2.19 -18.66
N ASN A 28 3.73 -3.24 -17.86
CA ASN A 28 3.45 -4.62 -18.29
C ASN A 28 1.95 -4.89 -18.55
N GLY A 29 1.05 -4.04 -18.03
CA GLY A 29 -0.40 -4.13 -18.24
C GLY A 29 -0.93 -3.31 -19.42
N TYR A 30 -0.09 -2.55 -20.12
CA TYR A 30 -0.48 -1.66 -21.23
C TYR A 30 0.37 -1.91 -22.47
N ALA A 31 -0.22 -1.75 -23.66
CA ALA A 31 0.53 -1.77 -24.91
C ALA A 31 1.53 -0.60 -24.95
N GLU A 32 2.69 -0.77 -25.60
CA GLU A 32 3.71 0.30 -25.69
C GLU A 32 3.15 1.61 -26.28
N SER A 33 2.27 1.52 -27.28
CA SER A 33 1.58 2.69 -27.88
C SER A 33 0.69 3.45 -26.89
N ASP A 34 0.19 2.75 -25.87
CA ASP A 34 -0.69 3.32 -24.85
C ASP A 34 0.11 3.98 -23.72
N GLN A 35 1.44 3.84 -23.69
CA GLN A 35 2.32 4.39 -22.65
C GLN A 35 2.92 5.73 -23.10
N ILE A 36 3.11 6.65 -22.15
CA ILE A 36 3.87 7.87 -22.43
C ILE A 36 5.35 7.54 -22.77
N PRO A 37 5.90 8.06 -23.88
CA PRO A 37 7.28 7.81 -24.27
C PRO A 37 8.27 8.52 -23.33
N VAL A 38 9.46 7.95 -23.17
CA VAL A 38 10.49 8.45 -22.23
C VAL A 38 10.95 9.86 -22.61
N GLU A 39 11.00 10.16 -23.91
CA GLU A 39 11.39 11.46 -24.46
C GLU A 39 10.42 12.56 -24.03
N MET A 40 9.12 12.24 -23.93
CA MET A 40 8.14 13.21 -23.42
C MET A 40 8.37 13.52 -21.95
N VAL A 41 8.85 12.58 -21.13
CA VAL A 41 9.12 12.81 -19.71
C VAL A 41 10.13 13.94 -19.50
N GLU A 42 11.10 14.10 -20.39
CA GLU A 42 12.07 15.21 -20.32
C GLU A 42 11.43 16.55 -20.69
N ILE A 43 10.61 16.59 -21.74
CA ILE A 43 9.83 17.79 -22.15
C ILE A 43 8.93 18.25 -20.98
N TYR A 44 8.35 17.30 -20.27
CA TYR A 44 7.50 17.56 -19.10
C TYR A 44 8.21 18.26 -17.94
N ARG A 45 9.49 17.98 -17.71
CA ARG A 45 10.20 18.57 -16.57
C ARG A 45 10.25 20.09 -16.65
N GLY A 46 10.48 20.65 -17.84
CA GLY A 46 10.47 22.10 -18.03
C GLY A 46 9.09 22.73 -17.80
N ILE A 47 8.02 21.94 -18.00
CA ILE A 47 6.65 22.41 -17.92
C ILE A 47 6.06 22.24 -16.52
N ASP A 48 6.50 21.26 -15.73
CA ASP A 48 6.13 21.19 -14.31
C ASP A 48 6.62 22.44 -13.57
N ASP A 49 7.82 22.93 -13.87
CA ASP A 49 8.35 24.19 -13.34
C ASP A 49 7.43 25.37 -13.68
N PHE A 50 6.97 25.45 -14.94
CA PHE A 50 5.99 26.46 -15.35
C PHE A 50 4.65 26.29 -14.61
N SER A 51 4.17 25.06 -14.47
CA SER A 51 2.87 24.75 -13.88
C SER A 51 2.82 25.03 -12.37
N ALA A 52 3.93 24.77 -11.69
CA ALA A 52 4.08 25.02 -10.28
C ALA A 52 4.21 26.52 -9.99
N GLN A 53 4.68 27.33 -10.94
CA GLN A 53 4.92 28.76 -10.74
C GLN A 53 3.76 29.65 -11.23
N SER A 54 2.94 29.15 -12.16
CA SER A 54 1.89 29.96 -12.82
C SER A 54 0.51 29.77 -12.19
N PRO A 55 -0.31 30.83 -12.03
CA PRO A 55 -1.71 30.70 -11.61
C PRO A 55 -2.52 29.80 -12.56
N ARG A 56 -3.49 29.06 -12.02
CA ARG A 56 -4.34 28.10 -12.76
C ARG A 56 -4.95 28.68 -14.05
N ARG A 57 -5.44 29.92 -13.98
CA ARG A 57 -6.05 30.60 -15.14
C ARG A 57 -5.04 30.85 -16.26
N THR A 58 -3.80 31.20 -15.93
CA THR A 58 -2.73 31.47 -16.90
C THR A 58 -2.31 30.19 -17.61
N ARG A 59 -2.15 29.08 -16.87
CA ARG A 59 -1.73 27.79 -17.44
C ARG A 59 -2.70 27.26 -18.50
N ARG A 60 -4.00 27.35 -18.22
CA ARG A 60 -5.06 26.86 -19.12
C ARG A 60 -5.30 27.72 -20.36
N LEU A 61 -4.55 28.81 -20.51
CA LEU A 61 -4.58 29.68 -21.69
C LEU A 61 -3.26 29.66 -22.47
N GLU A 62 -2.26 28.94 -21.96
CA GLU A 62 -0.94 28.86 -22.56
C GLU A 62 -0.93 27.75 -23.63
N ASN A 63 -0.67 28.14 -24.88
CA ASN A 63 -0.87 27.25 -26.03
C ASN A 63 0.07 26.05 -26.05
N GLU A 64 1.32 26.20 -25.58
CA GLU A 64 2.29 25.10 -25.54
C GLU A 64 1.89 24.07 -24.49
N TYR A 65 1.44 24.51 -23.31
CA TYR A 65 0.89 23.68 -22.25
C TYR A 65 -0.34 22.90 -22.72
N LEU A 66 -1.27 23.56 -23.41
CA LEU A 66 -2.46 22.88 -23.95
C LEU A 66 -2.10 21.84 -25.02
N LYS A 67 -1.15 22.14 -25.92
CA LYS A 67 -0.64 21.16 -26.89
C LYS A 67 -0.01 19.96 -26.19
N LEU A 68 0.73 20.19 -25.11
CA LEU A 68 1.32 19.12 -24.32
C LEU A 68 0.26 18.25 -23.64
N LEU A 69 -0.74 18.85 -22.99
CA LEU A 69 -1.84 18.09 -22.37
C LEU A 69 -2.58 17.26 -23.42
N ALA A 70 -2.82 17.82 -24.61
CA ALA A 70 -3.42 17.10 -25.72
C ALA A 70 -2.52 15.95 -26.22
N GLU A 71 -1.20 16.17 -26.29
CA GLU A 71 -0.24 15.14 -26.67
C GLU A 71 -0.24 13.98 -25.68
N VAL A 72 -0.22 14.28 -24.37
CA VAL A 72 -0.29 13.20 -23.36
C VAL A 72 -1.64 12.53 -23.26
N GLY A 73 -2.71 13.26 -23.56
CA GLY A 73 -4.03 12.69 -23.70
C GLY A 73 -4.16 11.64 -24.81
N LYS A 74 -3.15 11.49 -25.69
CA LYS A 74 -3.10 10.37 -26.65
C LYS A 74 -2.71 9.04 -26.01
N HIS A 75 -2.11 9.04 -24.82
CA HIS A 75 -1.64 7.85 -24.12
C HIS A 75 -2.59 7.49 -22.99
N ARG A 76 -2.90 6.20 -22.81
CA ARG A 76 -3.76 5.73 -21.72
C ARG A 76 -3.01 5.64 -20.40
N LEU A 77 -1.75 5.20 -20.40
CA LEU A 77 -0.91 5.15 -19.21
C LEU A 77 0.05 6.35 -19.18
N ILE A 78 -0.22 7.26 -18.25
CA ILE A 78 0.60 8.44 -17.98
C ILE A 78 1.40 8.14 -16.72
N SER A 79 2.61 7.62 -16.93
CA SER A 79 3.53 7.19 -15.87
C SER A 79 4.85 7.96 -15.94
N LYS A 80 5.79 7.70 -15.03
CA LYS A 80 7.16 8.28 -14.98
C LYS A 80 7.26 9.80 -14.73
N LEU A 81 6.16 10.55 -14.84
CA LEU A 81 6.11 11.99 -14.60
C LEU A 81 6.24 12.28 -13.10
N HIS A 82 7.24 13.09 -12.75
CA HIS A 82 7.33 13.72 -11.44
C HIS A 82 6.76 15.12 -11.59
N ALA A 83 5.44 15.23 -11.41
CA ALA A 83 4.73 16.49 -11.56
C ALA A 83 4.05 16.87 -10.25
N SER A 84 3.73 18.15 -10.11
CA SER A 84 2.85 18.64 -9.06
C SER A 84 1.39 18.27 -9.35
N PHE A 85 0.52 18.26 -8.34
CA PHE A 85 -0.90 17.94 -8.54
C PHE A 85 -1.65 18.97 -9.41
N ASN A 86 -1.06 20.15 -9.66
CA ASN A 86 -1.59 21.12 -10.62
C ASN A 86 -1.71 20.51 -12.02
N PHE A 87 -0.71 19.74 -12.45
CA PHE A 87 -0.77 19.03 -13.73
C PHE A 87 -1.94 18.04 -13.76
N VAL A 88 -2.13 17.28 -12.68
CA VAL A 88 -3.23 16.31 -12.56
C VAL A 88 -4.59 17.02 -12.62
N ASP A 89 -4.73 18.15 -11.91
CA ASP A 89 -5.95 18.94 -11.91
C ASP A 89 -6.27 19.58 -13.27
N ASP A 90 -5.24 20.03 -13.99
CA ASP A 90 -5.38 20.58 -15.33
C ASP A 90 -5.68 19.48 -16.35
N PHE A 91 -5.09 18.29 -16.22
CA PHE A 91 -5.41 17.13 -17.05
C PHE A 91 -6.85 16.65 -16.84
N LEU A 92 -7.30 16.52 -15.58
CA LEU A 92 -8.68 16.14 -15.25
C LEU A 92 -9.72 17.11 -15.81
N TYR A 93 -9.36 18.38 -16.02
CA TYR A 93 -10.28 19.34 -16.63
C TYR A 93 -10.62 18.98 -18.09
N PHE A 94 -9.65 18.44 -18.84
CA PHE A 94 -9.85 18.02 -20.23
C PHE A 94 -10.24 16.56 -20.37
N TYR A 95 -9.84 15.71 -19.42
CA TYR A 95 -10.05 14.26 -19.40
C TYR A 95 -10.69 13.84 -18.06
N PRO A 96 -11.98 14.16 -17.82
CA PRO A 96 -12.62 14.01 -16.51
C PRO A 96 -12.76 12.57 -16.02
N ASP A 97 -12.75 11.59 -16.92
CA ASP A 97 -12.88 10.17 -16.58
C ASP A 97 -11.54 9.53 -16.13
N THR A 98 -10.43 10.28 -16.22
CA THR A 98 -9.09 9.80 -15.87
C THR A 98 -9.02 9.29 -14.43
N LYS A 99 -8.44 8.11 -14.26
CA LYS A 99 -8.11 7.54 -12.95
C LYS A 99 -6.74 8.01 -12.50
N ILE A 100 -6.61 8.27 -11.21
CA ILE A 100 -5.36 8.69 -10.58
C ILE A 100 -4.99 7.68 -9.50
N ILE A 101 -3.74 7.24 -9.56
CA ILE A 101 -3.15 6.43 -8.52
C ILE A 101 -1.85 7.04 -8.05
N THR A 102 -1.52 6.89 -6.78
CA THR A 102 -0.26 7.36 -6.20
C THR A 102 0.27 6.37 -5.19
N ILE A 103 1.53 6.51 -4.81
CA ILE A 103 2.13 5.79 -3.68
C ILE A 103 2.77 6.80 -2.77
N LEU A 104 2.43 6.73 -1.48
CA LEU A 104 3.09 7.49 -0.43
C LEU A 104 4.03 6.60 0.39
N ARG A 105 4.92 7.25 1.12
CA ARG A 105 5.88 6.61 2.03
C ARG A 105 5.89 7.35 3.37
N ASP A 106 6.32 6.65 4.41
CA ASP A 106 6.71 7.30 5.67
C ASP A 106 7.58 8.53 5.35
N PRO A 107 7.20 9.74 5.81
CA PRO A 107 7.82 10.97 5.35
C PRO A 107 9.31 11.04 5.63
N VAL A 108 9.73 10.51 6.78
CA VAL A 108 11.13 10.54 7.20
C VAL A 108 11.93 9.52 6.41
N ASP A 109 11.41 8.31 6.23
CA ASP A 109 12.07 7.30 5.39
C ASP A 109 12.14 7.73 3.92
N ARG A 110 11.16 8.48 3.42
CA ARG A 110 11.19 9.10 2.09
C ARG A 110 12.32 10.12 1.97
N ALA A 111 12.41 11.05 2.92
CA ALA A 111 13.45 12.08 2.94
C ALA A 111 14.86 11.47 3.09
N LEU A 112 15.04 10.51 4.00
CA LEU A 112 16.28 9.74 4.15
C LEU A 112 16.66 9.05 2.83
N SER A 113 15.70 8.36 2.20
CA SER A 113 15.93 7.70 0.93
C SER A 113 16.29 8.68 -0.19
N HIS A 114 15.80 9.92 -0.13
CA HIS A 114 16.16 10.98 -1.06
C HIS A 114 17.60 11.47 -0.82
N ILE A 115 17.98 11.73 0.44
CA ILE A 115 19.36 12.08 0.81
C ILE A 115 20.34 11.02 0.31
N GLU A 116 20.07 9.74 0.62
CA GLU A 116 20.91 8.63 0.18
C GLU A 116 20.98 8.52 -1.35
N ASN A 117 19.88 8.83 -2.03
CA ASN A 117 19.84 8.87 -3.49
C ASN A 117 20.70 9.99 -4.08
N LEU A 118 20.71 11.17 -3.46
CA LEU A 118 21.55 12.28 -3.90
C LEU A 118 23.03 11.95 -3.70
N ARG A 119 23.41 11.42 -2.53
CA ARG A 119 24.79 11.03 -2.21
C ARG A 119 25.41 10.09 -3.25
N ARG A 120 24.64 9.13 -3.74
CA ARG A 120 25.09 8.12 -4.73
C ARG A 120 25.06 8.61 -6.18
N THR A 121 24.59 9.81 -6.47
CA THR A 121 24.47 10.31 -7.85
C THR A 121 25.88 10.38 -8.46
N PRO A 122 26.20 9.63 -9.53
CA PRO A 122 27.53 9.67 -10.13
C PRO A 122 27.88 11.07 -10.66
N GLU A 123 29.16 11.46 -10.59
CA GLU A 123 29.64 12.75 -11.10
C GLU A 123 29.39 12.93 -12.60
N VAL A 124 29.37 11.83 -13.37
CA VAL A 124 29.03 11.84 -14.80
C VAL A 124 27.67 12.49 -15.06
N ASN A 125 26.75 12.42 -14.09
CA ASN A 125 25.42 13.01 -14.19
C ASN A 125 25.39 14.49 -13.80
N PHE A 126 26.48 15.06 -13.27
CA PHE A 126 26.50 16.44 -12.80
C PHE A 126 26.36 17.44 -13.94
N ASN A 127 26.81 17.10 -15.15
CA ASN A 127 26.70 17.98 -16.32
C ASN A 127 25.25 18.41 -16.63
N LYS A 128 24.26 17.65 -16.16
CA LYS A 128 22.82 17.95 -16.30
C LYS A 128 22.20 18.70 -15.11
N LEU A 129 22.98 18.95 -14.06
CA LEU A 129 22.53 19.60 -12.83
C LEU A 129 23.02 21.05 -12.78
N ASP A 130 22.19 21.93 -12.24
CA ASP A 130 22.58 23.30 -11.89
C ASP A 130 23.62 23.34 -10.74
N SER A 131 24.21 24.51 -10.50
CA SER A 131 25.24 24.70 -9.47
C SER A 131 24.75 24.37 -8.06
N ASP A 132 23.49 24.68 -7.76
CA ASP A 132 22.93 24.58 -6.41
C ASP A 132 22.71 23.10 -6.06
N MET A 133 22.19 22.32 -7.00
CA MET A 133 22.03 20.88 -6.87
C MET A 133 23.39 20.18 -6.76
N ARG A 134 24.41 20.61 -7.52
CA ARG A 134 25.78 20.06 -7.39
C ARG A 134 26.34 20.34 -6.00
N SER A 135 26.26 21.58 -5.51
CA SER A 135 26.71 21.94 -4.15
C SER A 135 26.00 21.10 -3.09
N LEU A 136 24.68 20.96 -3.22
CA LEU A 136 23.90 20.13 -2.32
C LEU A 136 24.38 18.67 -2.29
N ILE A 137 24.63 18.06 -3.46
CA ILE A 137 25.09 16.67 -3.53
C ILE A 137 26.45 16.52 -2.84
N GLU A 138 27.39 17.43 -3.09
CA GLU A 138 28.72 17.41 -2.46
C GLU A 138 28.65 17.59 -0.94
N GLU A 139 27.81 18.52 -0.47
CA GLU A 139 27.57 18.72 0.96
C GLU A 139 26.95 17.49 1.61
N LEU A 140 25.99 16.83 0.95
CA LEU A 140 25.38 15.59 1.47
C LEU A 140 26.34 14.40 1.46
N ARG A 141 27.30 14.36 0.53
CA ARG A 141 28.33 13.31 0.49
C ARG A 141 29.28 13.43 1.68
N THR A 142 29.70 14.65 2.00
CA THR A 142 30.76 14.93 2.97
C THR A 142 30.24 15.19 4.39
N ALA A 143 29.09 15.84 4.55
CA ALA A 143 28.54 16.23 5.85
C ALA A 143 27.00 16.26 5.86
N PRO A 144 26.33 15.09 5.68
CA PRO A 144 24.87 15.04 5.54
C PRO A 144 24.12 15.59 6.76
N LEU A 145 24.55 15.30 8.00
CA LEU A 145 23.91 15.86 9.19
C LEU A 145 23.99 17.39 9.23
N LYS A 146 25.18 17.96 9.00
CA LYS A 146 25.38 19.42 8.98
C LYS A 146 24.49 20.07 7.92
N ARG A 147 24.38 19.45 6.75
CA ARG A 147 23.52 19.93 5.68
C ARG A 147 22.04 19.90 6.09
N VAL A 148 21.59 18.80 6.69
CA VAL A 148 20.19 18.64 7.15
C VAL A 148 19.86 19.62 8.29
N GLN A 149 20.79 19.91 9.19
CA GLN A 149 20.62 20.92 10.25
C GLN A 149 20.33 22.32 9.68
N ASN A 150 20.91 22.63 8.52
CA ASN A 150 20.77 23.92 7.85
C ASN A 150 19.57 23.99 6.86
N LEU A 151 18.67 22.99 6.87
CA LEU A 151 17.50 22.96 5.97
C LEU A 151 16.65 24.24 6.00
N GLY A 152 16.59 24.94 7.13
CA GLY A 152 15.79 26.16 7.25
C GLY A 152 16.31 27.34 6.41
N ALA A 153 17.64 27.41 6.21
CA ALA A 153 18.29 28.52 5.50
C ALA A 153 18.37 28.29 3.99
N ASP A 154 18.44 27.02 3.56
CA ASP A 154 18.56 26.68 2.14
C ASP A 154 17.18 26.40 1.51
N ARG A 155 16.72 27.34 0.69
CA ARG A 155 15.43 27.26 0.01
C ARG A 155 15.31 25.99 -0.84
N PHE A 156 16.38 25.57 -1.51
CA PHE A 156 16.35 24.43 -2.43
C PHE A 156 16.27 23.10 -1.66
N CYS A 157 17.12 22.95 -0.64
CA CYS A 157 17.13 21.75 0.19
C CYS A 157 15.81 21.58 0.97
N ARG A 158 15.27 22.68 1.50
CA ARG A 158 13.94 22.69 2.15
C ARG A 158 12.86 22.13 1.24
N LYS A 159 12.81 22.58 -0.02
CA LYS A 159 11.78 22.17 -0.99
C LYS A 159 11.72 20.66 -1.21
N ILE A 160 12.87 19.99 -1.27
CA ILE A 160 12.93 18.56 -1.59
C ILE A 160 12.93 17.64 -0.35
N MET A 161 13.20 18.19 0.84
CA MET A 161 13.34 17.41 2.09
C MET A 161 12.21 17.65 3.12
N SER A 162 11.47 18.76 3.03
CA SER A 162 10.47 19.16 4.03
C SER A 162 9.06 19.21 3.44
N ASN A 163 8.14 18.44 4.02
CA ASN A 163 6.75 18.33 3.60
C ASN A 163 6.60 18.09 2.09
N TYR A 164 7.50 17.30 1.49
CA TYR A 164 7.58 17.17 0.04
C TYR A 164 6.34 16.48 -0.56
N GLN A 165 5.81 15.45 0.12
CA GLN A 165 4.63 14.74 -0.38
C GLN A 165 3.40 15.64 -0.35
N ALA A 166 3.19 16.39 0.74
CA ALA A 166 2.13 17.36 0.90
C ALA A 166 2.26 18.51 -0.10
N ARG A 167 3.46 19.07 -0.30
CA ARG A 167 3.72 20.13 -1.31
C ARG A 167 3.43 19.65 -2.73
N THR A 168 3.81 18.42 -3.04
CA THR A 168 3.54 17.79 -4.34
C THR A 168 2.05 17.59 -4.55
N LEU A 169 1.34 17.03 -3.55
CA LEU A 169 -0.11 16.86 -3.54
C LEU A 169 -0.86 18.20 -3.59
N ALA A 170 -0.38 19.24 -2.92
CA ALA A 170 -1.00 20.56 -2.94
C ALA A 170 -0.81 21.29 -4.27
N GLY A 171 0.11 20.84 -5.14
CA GLY A 171 0.45 21.56 -6.37
C GLY A 171 1.44 22.71 -6.16
N HIS A 172 2.11 22.78 -5.00
CA HIS A 172 2.94 23.92 -4.56
C HIS A 172 4.36 23.48 -4.15
N VAL A 173 5.00 22.62 -4.96
CA VAL A 173 6.35 22.09 -4.71
C VAL A 173 7.37 23.20 -4.39
N PHE A 174 7.27 24.34 -5.08
CA PHE A 174 8.25 25.43 -5.00
C PHE A 174 7.82 26.67 -4.22
N HIS A 175 6.60 26.68 -3.64
CA HIS A 175 6.06 27.82 -2.90
C HIS A 175 6.00 27.52 -1.41
N ASP A 176 6.34 28.50 -0.58
CA ASP A 176 6.14 28.38 0.86
C ASP A 176 4.69 28.77 1.17
N LEU A 177 3.96 27.82 1.72
CA LEU A 177 2.62 27.99 2.23
C LEU A 177 2.69 27.79 3.75
N GLU A 178 1.80 28.45 4.47
CA GLU A 178 1.54 28.12 5.87
C GLU A 178 1.10 26.65 5.97
N ASP A 179 1.50 25.98 7.04
CA ASP A 179 1.33 24.53 7.20
C ASP A 179 -0.14 24.12 7.17
N GLU A 180 -1.05 24.93 7.72
CA GLU A 180 -2.50 24.69 7.69
C GLU A 180 -3.06 24.72 6.26
N VAL A 181 -2.65 25.71 5.46
CA VAL A 181 -3.09 25.84 4.06
C VAL A 181 -2.51 24.70 3.22
N LEU A 182 -1.24 24.36 3.45
CA LEU A 182 -0.57 23.24 2.79
C LEU A 182 -1.29 21.92 3.08
N LEU A 183 -1.63 21.67 4.35
CA LEU A 183 -2.35 20.48 4.78
C LEU A 183 -3.72 20.38 4.11
N GLU A 184 -4.51 21.46 4.14
CA GLU A 184 -5.84 21.50 3.53
C GLU A 184 -5.79 21.16 2.04
N LEU A 185 -4.91 21.81 1.28
CA LEU A 185 -4.76 21.58 -0.15
C LEU A 185 -4.27 20.16 -0.48
N ALA A 186 -3.35 19.62 0.33
CA ALA A 186 -2.84 18.28 0.15
C ALA A 186 -3.93 17.22 0.40
N LEU A 187 -4.71 17.35 1.49
CA LEU A 187 -5.81 16.44 1.81
C LEU A 187 -6.94 16.50 0.77
N LYS A 188 -7.30 17.70 0.31
CA LYS A 188 -8.28 17.90 -0.77
C LYS A 188 -7.84 17.25 -2.08
N SER A 189 -6.54 17.28 -2.36
CA SER A 189 -6.00 16.61 -3.56
C SER A 189 -5.96 15.10 -3.38
N LEU A 190 -5.61 14.62 -2.19
CA LEU A 190 -5.66 13.21 -1.83
C LEU A 190 -7.08 12.63 -1.99
N GLU A 191 -8.12 13.37 -1.60
CA GLU A 191 -9.55 13.06 -1.84
C GLU A 191 -9.90 12.72 -3.28
N ARG A 192 -9.19 13.30 -4.24
CA ARG A 192 -9.45 13.11 -5.67
C ARG A 192 -8.70 11.94 -6.28
N ILE A 193 -7.77 11.33 -5.54
CA ILE A 193 -6.99 10.19 -6.00
C ILE A 193 -7.82 8.91 -5.80
N ASN A 194 -7.96 8.11 -6.88
CA ASN A 194 -8.80 6.91 -6.86
C ASN A 194 -8.19 5.79 -6.00
N PHE A 195 -6.88 5.56 -6.12
CA PHE A 195 -6.19 4.56 -5.30
C PHE A 195 -4.88 5.12 -4.75
N VAL A 196 -4.72 5.03 -3.43
CA VAL A 196 -3.50 5.48 -2.72
C VAL A 196 -2.80 4.26 -2.14
N GLY A 197 -1.58 4.00 -2.60
CA GLY A 197 -0.70 2.92 -2.13
C GLY A 197 0.30 3.37 -1.07
N LEU A 198 0.91 2.39 -0.39
CA LEU A 198 2.01 2.61 0.56
C LEU A 198 3.26 1.85 0.11
N THR A 199 4.44 2.47 0.23
CA THR A 199 5.71 1.88 -0.21
C THR A 199 6.04 0.53 0.44
N ASP A 200 5.67 0.33 1.70
CA ASP A 200 5.89 -0.91 2.45
C ASP A 200 4.84 -1.99 2.14
N ARG A 201 3.78 -1.66 1.40
CA ARG A 201 2.67 -2.55 1.04
C ARG A 201 2.43 -2.61 -0.48
N LEU A 202 3.47 -2.38 -1.29
CA LEU A 202 3.38 -2.31 -2.76
C LEU A 202 2.80 -3.56 -3.42
N GLU A 203 3.12 -4.74 -2.93
CA GLU A 203 2.58 -5.99 -3.48
C GLU A 203 1.05 -6.06 -3.33
N LYS A 204 0.54 -5.70 -2.15
CA LYS A 204 -0.90 -5.64 -1.91
C LYS A 204 -1.52 -4.53 -2.76
N PHE A 205 -0.86 -3.37 -2.91
CA PHE A 205 -1.33 -2.30 -3.77
C PHE A 205 -1.40 -2.71 -5.25
N ALA A 206 -0.41 -3.45 -5.75
CA ALA A 206 -0.41 -4.01 -7.10
C ALA A 206 -1.59 -4.97 -7.30
N GLY A 207 -1.93 -5.79 -6.29
CA GLY A 207 -3.13 -6.62 -6.30
C GLY A 207 -4.41 -5.82 -6.46
N ILE A 208 -4.57 -4.74 -5.67
CA ILE A 208 -5.74 -3.84 -5.74
C ILE A 208 -5.83 -3.21 -7.14
N VAL A 209 -4.72 -2.66 -7.64
CA VAL A 209 -4.70 -1.94 -8.93
C VAL A 209 -4.95 -2.88 -10.11
N SER A 210 -4.26 -4.01 -10.17
CA SER A 210 -4.43 -5.01 -11.25
C SER A 210 -5.86 -5.55 -11.30
N PHE A 211 -6.46 -5.82 -10.13
CA PHE A 211 -7.84 -6.26 -10.02
C PHE A 211 -8.83 -5.21 -10.56
N ASN A 212 -8.71 -3.95 -10.11
CA ASN A 212 -9.62 -2.90 -10.52
C ASN A 212 -9.46 -2.53 -12.01
N LEU A 213 -8.24 -2.61 -12.55
CA LEU A 213 -7.96 -2.32 -13.95
C LEU A 213 -8.16 -3.52 -14.88
N GLY A 214 -8.40 -4.72 -14.35
CA GLY A 214 -8.74 -5.90 -15.12
C GLY A 214 -7.55 -6.59 -15.81
N PHE A 215 -6.33 -6.44 -15.28
CA PHE A 215 -5.16 -7.16 -15.79
C PHE A 215 -4.52 -8.09 -14.76
N TYR A 216 -3.64 -8.99 -15.21
CA TYR A 216 -2.99 -9.97 -14.33
C TYR A 216 -1.93 -9.32 -13.42
N ASN A 217 -1.91 -9.68 -12.14
CA ASN A 217 -0.90 -9.18 -11.21
C ASN A 217 0.47 -9.85 -11.46
N SER A 218 1.35 -9.18 -12.21
CA SER A 218 2.73 -9.61 -12.46
C SER A 218 3.75 -8.94 -11.52
N TYR A 219 3.31 -8.25 -10.47
CA TYR A 219 4.21 -7.53 -9.58
C TYR A 219 5.14 -8.49 -8.83
N SER A 220 6.45 -8.29 -9.02
CA SER A 220 7.50 -8.96 -8.26
C SER A 220 8.14 -7.97 -7.29
N GLN A 221 8.39 -8.41 -6.05
CA GLN A 221 9.12 -7.63 -5.05
C GLN A 221 10.61 -7.49 -5.35
N GLU A 222 11.11 -7.96 -6.49
CA GLU A 222 12.52 -7.81 -6.86
C GLU A 222 12.98 -6.36 -6.64
N ARG A 223 13.85 -6.20 -5.65
CA ARG A 223 14.38 -4.90 -5.27
C ARG A 223 15.44 -4.50 -6.30
N LEU A 224 15.00 -3.94 -7.42
CA LEU A 224 15.88 -3.48 -8.50
C LEU A 224 16.80 -2.31 -8.10
N ASN A 225 16.62 -1.76 -6.89
CA ASN A 225 17.39 -0.64 -6.35
C ASN A 225 17.81 -0.86 -4.89
N VAL A 226 18.35 -2.04 -4.55
CA VAL A 226 18.97 -2.23 -3.22
C VAL A 226 20.22 -1.36 -3.11
N MET A 227 20.26 -0.49 -2.11
CA MET A 227 21.47 0.27 -1.81
C MET A 227 22.60 -0.65 -1.34
N PRO A 228 23.82 -0.49 -1.89
CA PRO A 228 25.03 -1.05 -1.30
C PRO A 228 25.15 -0.64 0.16
N LYS A 229 25.64 -1.54 1.03
CA LYS A 229 25.78 -1.26 2.46
C LYS A 229 26.70 -0.06 2.72
N GLU A 230 27.75 0.09 1.93
CA GLU A 230 28.76 1.16 2.03
C GLU A 230 28.23 2.56 1.74
N SER A 231 27.11 2.68 1.01
CA SER A 231 26.50 3.98 0.70
C SER A 231 25.53 4.49 1.77
N LYS A 232 25.31 3.71 2.83
CA LYS A 232 24.39 4.09 3.91
C LYS A 232 25.01 5.15 4.80
N ILE A 233 24.17 6.03 5.33
CA ILE A 233 24.57 6.95 6.39
C ILE A 233 24.89 6.12 7.63
N ASP A 234 25.91 6.53 8.39
CA ASP A 234 26.23 5.92 9.68
C ASP A 234 24.97 5.81 10.56
N PRO A 235 24.73 4.70 11.28
CA PRO A 235 23.50 4.52 12.06
C PRO A 235 23.23 5.63 13.09
N GLU A 236 24.27 6.15 13.75
CA GLU A 236 24.12 7.21 14.75
C GLU A 236 23.80 8.55 14.07
N GLU A 237 24.54 8.87 13.00
CA GLU A 237 24.26 10.07 12.19
C GLU A 237 22.84 10.02 11.58
N ARG A 238 22.42 8.85 11.11
CA ARG A 238 21.08 8.59 10.55
C ARG A 238 19.98 8.80 11.59
N ALA A 239 20.21 8.43 12.85
CA ALA A 239 19.25 8.69 13.93
C ALA A 239 19.08 10.19 14.19
N ARG A 240 20.18 10.96 14.23
CA ARG A 240 20.12 12.43 14.40
C ARG A 240 19.43 13.12 13.21
N ILE A 241 19.71 12.68 11.99
CA ILE A 241 19.01 13.18 10.78
C ILE A 241 17.51 12.86 10.88
N ARG A 242 17.13 11.67 11.35
CA ARG A 242 15.72 11.26 11.54
C ARG A 242 14.98 12.22 12.47
N GLU A 243 15.57 12.63 13.58
CA GLU A 243 14.97 13.58 14.52
C GLU A 243 14.64 14.93 13.85
N ILE A 244 15.60 15.48 13.09
CA ILE A 244 15.41 16.75 12.37
C ILE A 244 14.32 16.60 11.31
N LEU A 245 14.33 15.51 10.55
CA LEU A 245 13.37 15.27 9.49
C LEU A 245 11.95 15.05 10.02
N THR A 246 11.78 14.44 11.19
CA THR A 246 10.47 14.32 11.86
C THR A 246 9.83 15.69 12.07
N GLU A 247 10.60 16.65 12.59
CA GLU A 247 10.12 18.02 12.80
C GLU A 247 9.80 18.72 11.48
N LYS A 248 10.63 18.52 10.45
CA LYS A 248 10.47 19.17 9.14
C LYS A 248 9.40 18.54 8.23
N ASN A 249 8.81 17.42 8.64
CA ASN A 249 7.83 16.68 7.84
C ASN A 249 6.51 16.43 8.59
N LYS A 250 6.12 17.33 9.50
CA LYS A 250 4.87 17.24 10.29
C LYS A 250 3.62 17.19 9.42
N VAL A 251 3.54 18.01 8.38
CA VAL A 251 2.37 18.02 7.47
C VAL A 251 2.32 16.72 6.67
N ASP A 252 3.47 16.27 6.14
CA ASP A 252 3.56 14.98 5.46
C ASP A 252 3.13 13.82 6.38
N ALA A 253 3.44 13.87 7.69
CA ALA A 253 3.03 12.83 8.63
C ALA A 253 1.51 12.73 8.77
N ILE A 254 0.81 13.87 8.82
CA ILE A 254 -0.66 13.90 8.87
C ILE A 254 -1.25 13.37 7.56
N VAL A 255 -0.72 13.81 6.41
CA VAL A 255 -1.15 13.34 5.09
C VAL A 255 -0.92 11.82 4.94
N PHE A 256 0.20 11.32 5.44
CA PHE A 256 0.54 9.90 5.39
C PHE A 256 -0.38 9.04 6.26
N GLU A 257 -0.77 9.51 7.44
CA GLU A 257 -1.76 8.80 8.27
C GLU A 257 -3.14 8.74 7.59
N GLU A 258 -3.56 9.79 6.89
CA GLU A 258 -4.79 9.75 6.12
C GLU A 258 -4.70 8.80 4.92
N ALA A 259 -3.54 8.75 4.25
CA ALA A 259 -3.28 7.79 3.19
C ALA A 259 -3.32 6.33 3.70
N LYS A 260 -2.83 6.04 4.90
CA LYS A 260 -2.92 4.70 5.51
C LYS A 260 -4.37 4.26 5.70
N LYS A 261 -5.22 5.11 6.27
CA LYS A 261 -6.66 4.82 6.44
C LYS A 261 -7.36 4.53 5.12
N ARG A 262 -7.00 5.25 4.05
CA ARG A 262 -7.54 5.03 2.71
C ARG A 262 -7.05 3.71 2.11
N PHE A 263 -5.75 3.44 2.24
CA PHE A 263 -5.18 2.18 1.80
C PHE A 263 -5.87 0.99 2.47
N ASP A 264 -6.10 1.04 3.78
CA ASP A 264 -6.80 -0.02 4.51
C ASP A 264 -8.23 -0.21 3.97
N ARG A 265 -8.93 0.88 3.64
CA ARG A 265 -10.24 0.83 2.99
C ARG A 265 -10.18 0.17 1.60
N HIS A 266 -9.18 0.52 0.78
CA HIS A 266 -8.98 -0.10 -0.53
C HIS A 266 -8.67 -1.61 -0.43
N VAL A 267 -7.94 -2.04 0.59
CA VAL A 267 -7.71 -3.47 0.87
C VAL A 267 -9.03 -4.17 1.16
N GLN A 268 -9.85 -3.58 2.02
CA GLN A 268 -11.16 -4.12 2.36
C GLN A 268 -12.08 -4.21 1.13
N ASP A 269 -12.19 -3.12 0.34
CA ASP A 269 -13.00 -3.09 -0.89
C ASP A 269 -12.54 -4.17 -1.89
N TYR A 270 -11.22 -4.34 -2.05
CA TYR A 270 -10.64 -5.37 -2.91
C TYR A 270 -10.99 -6.78 -2.43
N HIS A 271 -10.93 -7.03 -1.12
CA HIS A 271 -11.32 -8.32 -0.54
C HIS A 271 -12.80 -8.61 -0.69
N ASP A 272 -13.65 -7.62 -0.45
CA ASP A 272 -15.10 -7.73 -0.65
C ASP A 272 -15.45 -7.99 -2.13
N ALA A 273 -14.76 -7.34 -3.06
CA ALA A 273 -14.98 -7.55 -4.49
C ALA A 273 -14.47 -8.92 -4.97
N LEU A 274 -13.32 -9.38 -4.49
CA LEU A 274 -12.83 -10.74 -4.75
C LEU A 274 -13.80 -11.80 -4.22
N PHE A 275 -14.36 -11.54 -3.03
CA PHE A 275 -15.37 -12.39 -2.44
C PHE A 275 -16.62 -12.49 -3.34
N GLN A 276 -17.13 -11.36 -3.83
CA GLN A 276 -18.29 -11.32 -4.74
C GLN A 276 -18.03 -12.06 -6.07
N LEU A 277 -16.86 -11.87 -6.70
CA LEU A 277 -16.53 -12.48 -7.99
C LEU A 277 -16.37 -14.00 -7.93
N ARG A 278 -15.99 -14.57 -6.79
CA ARG A 278 -15.79 -16.03 -6.65
C ARG A 278 -17.08 -16.85 -6.53
N GLY A 279 -18.25 -16.25 -6.74
CA GLY A 279 -19.49 -17.01 -6.87
C GLY A 279 -20.77 -16.34 -6.39
N GLY A 280 -20.78 -15.02 -6.14
CA GLY A 280 -22.02 -14.28 -5.91
C GLY A 280 -22.88 -14.75 -4.73
N GLN A 281 -22.28 -15.41 -3.73
CA GLN A 281 -23.00 -15.61 -2.48
C GLN A 281 -23.27 -14.24 -1.88
N LYS A 282 -24.53 -13.81 -1.92
CA LYS A 282 -24.99 -12.65 -1.16
C LYS A 282 -24.48 -12.83 0.26
N LEU A 283 -23.81 -11.80 0.79
CA LEU A 283 -23.42 -11.78 2.19
C LEU A 283 -24.63 -12.14 3.04
N ARG A 284 -24.51 -13.23 3.79
CA ARG A 284 -25.57 -13.72 4.66
C ARG A 284 -25.44 -13.01 5.99
N VAL A 285 -26.51 -12.36 6.41
CA VAL A 285 -26.64 -11.88 7.79
C VAL A 285 -27.26 -13.02 8.60
N LEU A 286 -26.64 -13.37 9.73
CA LEU A 286 -27.22 -14.36 10.65
C LEU A 286 -28.34 -13.71 11.46
N ALA A 287 -29.50 -14.36 11.55
CA ALA A 287 -30.56 -14.05 12.48
C ALA A 287 -30.16 -14.43 13.92
N PRO A 288 -30.74 -13.81 14.97
CA PRO A 288 -30.47 -14.22 16.35
C PRO A 288 -30.75 -15.71 16.58
N GLY A 289 -29.80 -16.42 17.17
CA GLY A 289 -29.82 -17.87 17.36
C GLY A 289 -29.41 -18.70 16.15
N GLU A 290 -29.24 -18.09 14.98
CA GLU A 290 -28.82 -18.79 13.76
C GLU A 290 -27.33 -19.15 13.81
N GLU A 291 -27.04 -20.34 13.29
CA GLU A 291 -25.69 -20.88 13.16
C GLU A 291 -25.31 -21.01 11.68
N ALA A 292 -24.04 -20.73 11.39
CA ALA A 292 -23.42 -21.06 10.12
C ALA A 292 -22.08 -21.76 10.37
N ALA A 293 -21.86 -22.85 9.67
CA ALA A 293 -20.62 -23.59 9.70
C ALA A 293 -20.05 -23.70 8.29
N PHE A 294 -18.73 -23.63 8.18
CA PHE A 294 -18.04 -23.99 6.95
C PHE A 294 -16.74 -24.71 7.29
N GLY A 295 -16.49 -25.81 6.59
CA GLY A 295 -15.29 -26.60 6.75
C GLY A 295 -14.24 -26.34 5.66
N MET A 296 -13.01 -26.77 5.92
CA MET A 296 -11.88 -26.57 5.02
C MET A 296 -11.90 -27.50 3.79
N GLU A 297 -12.83 -28.45 3.73
CA GLU A 297 -13.18 -29.20 2.52
C GLU A 297 -13.75 -28.28 1.44
N SER A 298 -14.47 -27.23 1.83
CA SER A 298 -15.14 -26.31 0.91
C SER A 298 -14.15 -25.43 0.13
N ALA A 299 -14.65 -24.74 -0.89
CA ALA A 299 -13.87 -23.70 -1.57
C ALA A 299 -13.52 -22.61 -0.56
N LEU A 300 -12.22 -22.32 -0.41
CA LEU A 300 -11.73 -21.37 0.57
C LEU A 300 -11.57 -20.00 -0.07
N VAL A 301 -12.24 -18.99 0.49
CA VAL A 301 -11.93 -17.59 0.21
C VAL A 301 -11.04 -17.10 1.35
N GLY A 302 -9.74 -17.04 1.09
CA GLY A 302 -8.73 -16.76 2.12
C GLY A 302 -7.34 -16.63 1.53
N GLU A 303 -6.42 -16.14 2.37
CA GLU A 303 -4.99 -15.99 2.07
C GLU A 303 -4.16 -16.73 3.13
N GLY A 304 -2.96 -17.19 2.77
CA GLY A 304 -2.05 -17.83 3.73
C GLY A 304 -2.52 -19.21 4.21
N TRP A 305 -3.12 -20.01 3.32
CA TRP A 305 -3.52 -21.39 3.58
C TRP A 305 -2.86 -22.33 2.58
N LEU A 306 -2.36 -23.47 3.07
CA LEU A 306 -1.82 -24.55 2.25
C LEU A 306 -2.93 -25.43 1.66
N GLU A 307 -2.54 -26.41 0.84
CA GLU A 307 -3.45 -27.41 0.28
C GLU A 307 -4.22 -28.20 1.35
N ARG A 308 -5.30 -28.85 0.90
CA ARG A 308 -6.14 -29.73 1.72
C ARG A 308 -5.33 -30.93 2.20
N GLU A 309 -5.44 -31.23 3.48
CA GLU A 309 -4.91 -32.44 4.10
C GLU A 309 -6.03 -33.20 4.83
N THR A 310 -5.80 -34.49 5.06
CA THR A 310 -6.68 -35.31 5.90
C THR A 310 -6.54 -34.85 7.35
N GLY A 311 -7.62 -34.34 7.93
CA GLY A 311 -7.71 -33.98 9.34
C GLY A 311 -8.03 -35.17 10.23
N LEU A 312 -8.03 -34.93 11.55
CA LEU A 312 -8.50 -35.91 12.52
C LEU A 312 -9.99 -36.24 12.29
N GLY A 313 -10.36 -37.52 12.47
CA GLY A 313 -11.73 -37.99 12.30
C GLY A 313 -12.20 -38.09 10.85
N GLY A 314 -11.29 -38.02 9.86
CA GLY A 314 -11.62 -38.20 8.43
C GLY A 314 -12.17 -36.94 7.74
N GLY A 315 -12.28 -35.81 8.44
CA GLY A 315 -12.59 -34.53 7.82
C GLY A 315 -11.39 -33.91 7.08
N CYS A 316 -11.61 -32.81 6.35
CA CYS A 316 -10.54 -32.08 5.67
C CYS A 316 -10.03 -30.92 6.53
N ALA A 317 -8.71 -30.75 6.62
CA ALA A 317 -8.09 -29.60 7.26
C ALA A 317 -7.14 -28.88 6.31
N ARG A 318 -6.82 -27.62 6.64
CA ARG A 318 -5.79 -26.84 5.95
C ARG A 318 -4.88 -26.18 6.95
N TRP A 319 -3.58 -26.23 6.68
CA TRP A 319 -2.58 -25.53 7.45
C TRP A 319 -2.52 -24.06 7.06
N GLY A 320 -2.41 -23.17 8.06
CA GLY A 320 -1.99 -21.79 7.82
C GLY A 320 -0.49 -21.71 7.50
N GLY A 321 -0.10 -20.82 6.58
CA GLY A 321 1.28 -20.61 6.15
C GLY A 321 1.36 -20.15 4.68
N PRO A 322 2.57 -19.92 4.11
CA PRO A 322 3.88 -20.01 4.74
C PRO A 322 4.26 -18.78 5.58
N GLY A 323 3.46 -17.71 5.53
CA GLY A 323 3.66 -16.50 6.35
C GLY A 323 3.09 -16.65 7.77
N THR A 324 3.33 -15.64 8.60
CA THR A 324 2.84 -15.57 9.99
C THR A 324 1.39 -15.11 10.12
N SER A 325 0.65 -15.07 9.00
CA SER A 325 -0.75 -14.66 8.95
C SER A 325 -1.52 -15.55 7.98
N SER A 326 -2.73 -15.93 8.38
CA SER A 326 -3.70 -16.66 7.57
C SER A 326 -5.06 -16.00 7.72
N VAL A 327 -5.75 -15.77 6.60
CA VAL A 327 -6.98 -14.95 6.56
C VAL A 327 -8.11 -15.74 5.93
N LEU A 328 -9.31 -15.66 6.51
CA LEU A 328 -10.56 -16.17 5.96
C LEU A 328 -11.52 -15.02 5.71
N TYR A 329 -12.26 -15.14 4.62
CA TYR A 329 -13.35 -14.23 4.25
C TYR A 329 -14.66 -15.01 4.15
N PRO A 330 -15.28 -15.39 5.28
CA PRO A 330 -16.59 -16.03 5.22
C PRO A 330 -17.65 -15.11 4.61
N ALA A 331 -18.60 -15.74 3.92
CA ALA A 331 -19.77 -15.13 3.27
C ALA A 331 -20.81 -14.56 4.24
N ILE A 332 -20.37 -14.07 5.39
CA ILE A 332 -21.24 -13.71 6.51
C ILE A 332 -20.94 -12.26 6.87
N ALA A 333 -21.97 -11.47 7.09
CA ALA A 333 -21.85 -10.13 7.66
C ALA A 333 -22.20 -10.19 9.15
N LEU A 334 -21.23 -9.87 10.02
CA LEU A 334 -21.45 -9.91 11.47
C LEU A 334 -22.33 -8.75 11.94
N GLN A 335 -23.44 -9.09 12.58
CA GLN A 335 -24.34 -8.15 13.24
C GLN A 335 -24.65 -8.62 14.66
N GLY A 336 -24.76 -7.66 15.58
CA GLY A 336 -25.00 -7.95 16.99
C GLY A 336 -23.84 -8.71 17.64
N GLU A 337 -24.18 -9.53 18.63
CA GLU A 337 -23.20 -10.35 19.36
C GLU A 337 -23.10 -11.73 18.72
N THR A 338 -21.88 -12.12 18.32
CA THR A 338 -21.61 -13.38 17.62
C THR A 338 -20.51 -14.17 18.34
N SER A 339 -20.73 -15.47 18.54
CA SER A 339 -19.72 -16.44 18.94
C SER A 339 -19.11 -17.08 17.70
N ILE A 340 -17.80 -17.24 17.67
CA ILE A 340 -17.11 -17.94 16.58
C ILE A 340 -16.17 -18.98 17.19
N ASP A 341 -16.33 -20.22 16.77
CA ASP A 341 -15.55 -21.36 17.22
C ASP A 341 -14.69 -21.89 16.06
N PHE A 342 -13.39 -22.03 16.31
CA PHE A 342 -12.39 -22.51 15.36
C PHE A 342 -11.92 -23.90 15.76
N ASN A 343 -12.26 -24.92 14.97
CA ASN A 343 -11.92 -26.31 15.24
C ASN A 343 -10.52 -26.63 14.69
N ILE A 344 -9.53 -26.61 15.57
CA ILE A 344 -8.11 -26.82 15.28
C ILE A 344 -7.78 -28.29 15.50
N VAL A 345 -7.35 -28.97 14.43
CA VAL A 345 -7.02 -30.42 14.48
C VAL A 345 -5.55 -30.68 14.77
N SER A 346 -4.69 -29.69 14.54
CA SER A 346 -3.27 -29.83 14.79
C SER A 346 -2.61 -28.46 14.94
N VAL A 347 -1.49 -28.45 15.65
CA VAL A 347 -0.66 -27.29 15.90
C VAL A 347 0.77 -27.69 15.57
N ILE A 348 1.49 -26.89 14.77
CA ILE A 348 2.86 -27.25 14.38
C ILE A 348 3.81 -27.26 15.57
N ASN A 349 3.59 -26.35 16.52
CA ASN A 349 4.43 -26.11 17.68
C ASN A 349 3.66 -25.28 18.73
N ASP A 350 3.75 -25.66 20.00
CA ASP A 350 2.98 -25.05 21.09
C ASP A 350 3.30 -23.57 21.30
N GLU A 351 4.55 -23.14 21.10
CA GLU A 351 4.94 -21.72 21.22
C GLU A 351 4.28 -20.86 20.14
N ILE A 352 4.17 -21.40 18.92
CA ILE A 352 3.48 -20.74 17.81
C ILE A 352 2.00 -20.59 18.15
N TYR A 353 1.35 -21.64 18.65
CA TYR A 353 -0.06 -21.56 19.07
C TYR A 353 -0.27 -20.61 20.25
N ALA A 354 0.60 -20.63 21.26
CA ALA A 354 0.53 -19.72 22.40
C ALA A 354 0.66 -18.24 21.97
N SER A 355 1.29 -17.97 20.82
CA SER A 355 1.37 -16.64 20.22
C SER A 355 0.19 -16.27 19.32
N MET A 356 -0.78 -17.16 19.13
CA MET A 356 -1.90 -16.95 18.22
C MET A 356 -2.75 -15.77 18.68
N GLN A 357 -2.98 -14.84 17.77
CA GLN A 357 -3.90 -13.72 17.94
C GLN A 357 -4.97 -13.81 16.87
N ILE A 358 -6.23 -13.57 17.24
CA ILE A 358 -7.36 -13.58 16.32
C ILE A 358 -7.87 -12.16 16.16
N PHE A 359 -7.98 -11.73 14.90
CA PHE A 359 -8.51 -10.42 14.53
C PHE A 359 -9.79 -10.64 13.72
N ILE A 360 -10.86 -9.95 14.12
CA ILE A 360 -12.14 -9.92 13.40
C ILE A 360 -12.36 -8.51 12.91
N ASN A 361 -12.42 -8.32 11.59
CA ASN A 361 -12.50 -6.99 10.95
C ASN A 361 -11.45 -6.02 11.54
N ASP A 362 -10.19 -6.48 11.55
CA ASP A 362 -8.99 -5.77 12.05
C ASP A 362 -8.98 -5.42 13.54
N SER A 363 -10.00 -5.82 14.29
CA SER A 363 -10.04 -5.68 15.75
C SER A 363 -9.55 -6.96 16.41
N TYR A 364 -8.57 -6.85 17.30
CA TYR A 364 -8.13 -7.97 18.12
C TYR A 364 -9.28 -8.46 19.00
N VAL A 365 -9.53 -9.76 19.00
CA VAL A 365 -10.55 -10.40 19.84
C VAL A 365 -9.88 -11.49 20.68
N PRO A 366 -9.92 -11.41 22.02
CA PRO A 366 -9.39 -12.47 22.86
C PRO A 366 -10.16 -13.76 22.62
N HIS A 367 -9.44 -14.88 22.61
CA HIS A 367 -10.01 -16.20 22.42
C HIS A 367 -9.82 -17.06 23.66
N GLU A 368 -10.79 -17.93 23.93
CA GLU A 368 -10.69 -18.97 24.94
C GLU A 368 -10.37 -20.29 24.24
N THR A 369 -9.52 -21.11 24.85
CA THR A 369 -9.18 -22.43 24.33
C THR A 369 -9.89 -23.50 25.15
N SER A 370 -10.52 -24.46 24.48
CA SER A 370 -11.14 -25.63 25.12
C SER A 370 -10.92 -26.88 24.28
N ILE A 371 -11.13 -28.06 24.87
CA ILE A 371 -11.20 -29.32 24.12
C ILE A 371 -12.67 -29.71 24.00
N ARG A 372 -13.18 -29.89 22.78
CA ARG A 372 -14.55 -30.36 22.51
C ARG A 372 -14.50 -31.46 21.47
N ASP A 373 -15.14 -32.60 21.77
CA ASP A 373 -15.18 -33.77 20.90
C ASP A 373 -13.79 -34.25 20.41
N GLY A 374 -12.76 -34.07 21.25
CA GLY A 374 -11.38 -34.41 20.92
C GLY A 374 -10.63 -33.38 20.07
N PHE A 375 -11.26 -32.26 19.73
CA PHE A 375 -10.66 -31.15 18.99
C PHE A 375 -10.27 -30.00 19.91
N LEU A 376 -9.17 -29.33 19.56
CA LEU A 376 -8.82 -28.05 20.14
C LEU A 376 -9.72 -26.98 19.54
N VAL A 377 -10.49 -26.28 20.37
CA VAL A 377 -11.41 -25.24 19.94
C VAL A 377 -10.97 -23.91 20.50
N ALA A 378 -10.64 -22.98 19.60
CA ALA A 378 -10.48 -21.57 19.96
C ALA A 378 -11.82 -20.85 19.75
N SER A 379 -12.39 -20.28 20.82
CA SER A 379 -13.68 -19.60 20.83
C SER A 379 -13.48 -18.09 21.01
N VAL A 380 -14.07 -17.28 20.15
CA VAL A 380 -14.12 -15.82 20.30
C VAL A 380 -15.57 -15.33 20.40
N LYS A 381 -15.78 -14.26 21.17
CA LYS A 381 -17.04 -13.49 21.16
C LYS A 381 -16.75 -12.10 20.65
N THR A 382 -17.52 -11.66 19.68
CA THR A 382 -17.38 -10.33 19.09
C THR A 382 -18.75 -9.64 19.00
N ARG A 383 -18.74 -8.31 19.08
CA ARG A 383 -19.95 -7.49 18.92
C ARG A 383 -19.71 -6.43 17.86
N SER A 384 -20.47 -6.50 16.77
CA SER A 384 -20.48 -5.43 15.77
C SER A 384 -21.45 -4.33 16.23
N ARG A 385 -20.93 -3.10 16.41
CA ARG A 385 -21.73 -1.95 16.90
C ARG A 385 -22.55 -1.27 15.80
N GLN A 386 -22.24 -1.53 14.54
CA GLN A 386 -22.90 -0.95 13.39
C GLN A 386 -23.51 -2.07 12.55
N GLU A 387 -24.52 -1.74 11.74
CA GLU A 387 -24.98 -2.60 10.65
C GLU A 387 -23.81 -2.74 9.66
N ASN A 388 -22.91 -3.67 9.94
CA ASN A 388 -21.79 -3.91 9.08
C ASN A 388 -22.33 -4.62 7.83
N THR A 389 -22.26 -3.93 6.70
CA THR A 389 -22.63 -4.48 5.39
C THR A 389 -21.45 -5.12 4.68
N SER A 390 -20.22 -5.02 5.24
CA SER A 390 -19.02 -5.64 4.67
C SER A 390 -18.97 -7.14 4.97
N GLY A 391 -18.18 -7.87 4.18
CA GLY A 391 -17.82 -9.24 4.51
C GLY A 391 -17.07 -9.30 5.84
N THR A 392 -17.13 -10.45 6.49
CA THR A 392 -16.32 -10.71 7.68
C THR A 392 -14.91 -11.09 7.27
N ARG A 393 -13.92 -10.43 7.85
CA ARG A 393 -12.50 -10.79 7.75
C ARG A 393 -12.05 -11.42 9.06
N ILE A 394 -11.58 -12.67 9.01
CA ILE A 394 -11.00 -13.38 10.16
C ILE A 394 -9.52 -13.58 9.87
N GLU A 395 -8.65 -12.97 10.64
CA GLU A 395 -7.20 -13.12 10.52
C GLU A 395 -6.62 -13.79 11.76
N PHE A 396 -5.83 -14.84 11.54
CA PHE A 396 -4.97 -15.46 12.55
C PHE A 396 -3.57 -14.91 12.37
N ARG A 397 -3.00 -14.29 13.41
CA ARG A 397 -1.60 -13.83 13.44
C ARG A 397 -0.79 -14.67 14.42
N PHE A 398 0.45 -14.93 14.06
CA PHE A 398 1.39 -15.72 14.85
C PHE A 398 2.72 -14.96 14.97
N SER A 399 3.51 -15.28 16.01
CA SER A 399 4.87 -14.73 16.15
C SER A 399 5.86 -15.32 15.12
N GLY A 400 5.52 -16.47 14.54
CA GLY A 400 6.39 -17.21 13.63
C GLY A 400 5.67 -18.35 12.91
N VAL A 401 6.47 -19.07 12.12
CA VAL A 401 6.07 -20.28 11.40
C VAL A 401 7.19 -21.31 11.56
N LYS A 402 6.87 -22.61 11.53
CA LYS A 402 7.86 -23.70 11.52
C LYS A 402 7.46 -24.74 10.49
N SER A 403 8.41 -25.49 9.96
CA SER A 403 8.13 -26.70 9.20
C SER A 403 8.01 -27.91 10.12
N ALA A 404 7.39 -29.00 9.66
CA ALA A 404 7.34 -30.23 10.44
C ALA A 404 8.74 -30.84 10.60
N PHE A 405 9.64 -30.56 9.66
CA PHE A 405 11.05 -30.91 9.78
C PHE A 405 11.73 -30.19 10.94
N GLU A 406 11.56 -28.87 11.05
CA GLU A 406 12.15 -28.10 12.15
C GLU A 406 11.52 -28.41 13.50
N ALA A 407 10.22 -28.67 13.53
CA ALA A 407 9.50 -28.93 14.79
C ALA A 407 9.68 -30.38 15.28
N HIS A 408 9.67 -31.36 14.36
CA HIS A 408 9.53 -32.78 14.69
C HIS A 408 10.44 -33.72 13.89
N GLY A 409 11.31 -33.20 13.01
CA GLY A 409 12.19 -34.01 12.15
C GLY A 409 11.48 -34.73 11.00
N VAL A 410 10.20 -34.45 10.76
CA VAL A 410 9.41 -35.05 9.67
C VAL A 410 9.79 -34.40 8.34
N PRO A 411 10.01 -35.12 7.23
CA PRO A 411 10.47 -34.56 5.95
C PRO A 411 9.38 -33.77 5.19
N ASP A 412 8.82 -32.76 5.84
CA ASP A 412 7.91 -31.78 5.27
C ASP A 412 8.44 -30.39 5.65
N HIS A 413 8.97 -29.69 4.64
CA HIS A 413 9.63 -28.39 4.77
C HIS A 413 8.66 -27.21 4.60
N ARG A 414 7.36 -27.47 4.38
CA ARG A 414 6.37 -26.39 4.28
C ARG A 414 6.26 -25.68 5.63
N ARG A 415 6.26 -24.34 5.60
CA ARG A 415 6.13 -23.51 6.80
C ARG A 415 4.66 -23.46 7.21
N LYS A 416 4.36 -23.90 8.43
CA LYS A 416 3.01 -24.14 8.96
C LYS A 416 2.78 -23.37 10.27
N THR A 417 1.51 -23.24 10.64
CA THR A 417 1.03 -22.68 11.93
C THR A 417 0.05 -23.64 12.59
N ILE A 418 -1.25 -23.44 12.44
CA ILE A 418 -2.33 -24.33 12.89
C ILE A 418 -2.95 -25.03 11.69
N ALA A 419 -3.50 -26.22 11.90
CA ALA A 419 -4.38 -26.89 10.96
C ALA A 419 -5.83 -26.66 11.40
N LEU A 420 -6.57 -25.88 10.61
CA LEU A 420 -7.97 -25.59 10.87
C LEU A 420 -8.83 -26.57 10.06
N GLN A 421 -9.88 -27.12 10.68
CA GLN A 421 -10.82 -28.04 10.02
C GLN A 421 -12.14 -27.36 9.71
N SER A 422 -12.68 -26.57 10.64
CA SER A 422 -13.92 -25.84 10.41
C SER A 422 -14.02 -24.59 11.28
N VAL A 423 -14.90 -23.69 10.85
CA VAL A 423 -15.32 -22.51 11.59
C VAL A 423 -16.82 -22.56 11.77
N GLN A 424 -17.27 -22.35 13.01
CA GLN A 424 -18.68 -22.26 13.36
C GLN A 424 -18.97 -20.87 13.90
N MET A 425 -20.03 -20.24 13.41
CA MET A 425 -20.42 -18.87 13.77
C MET A 425 -21.87 -18.90 14.23
N ARG A 426 -22.16 -18.30 15.39
CA ARG A 426 -23.51 -18.23 15.94
C ARG A 426 -23.83 -16.83 16.42
N ARG A 427 -24.92 -16.25 15.92
CA ARG A 427 -25.43 -14.99 16.48
C ARG A 427 -26.17 -15.27 17.79
N ILE A 428 -25.77 -14.61 18.87
CA ILE A 428 -26.34 -14.80 20.21
C ILE A 428 -27.60 -13.95 20.39
N SER A 429 -27.59 -12.70 19.93
CA SER A 429 -28.72 -11.75 20.05
C SER A 429 -28.82 -10.78 18.88
#